data_AF-A0A6J4E011-F1
#
_entry.id   AF-A0A6J4E011-F1
#
_cell.length_a   1.000
_cell.length_b   1.000
_cell.length_c   1.000
_cell.angle_alpha   90.00
_cell.angle_beta   90.00
_cell.angle_gamma   90.00
#
_symmetry.space_group_name_H-M   'P 1'
#
loop_
_entity.id
_entity.type
_entity.pdbx_description
1 polymer ?
#
loop_
_entity_poly.entity_id
_entity_poly.type
_entity_poly.pdbx_seq_one_letter_code
_entity_poly.pdbx_strand_id
1 'polypeptide(L)'
;MSQEVAERRLRQLVDRMESRLNTVHVIAEIIRDNAGLREGIPGPYLDEVGEGALMDAMVDLCRSNQQEFWQLMKLEQLALWKS
;
A
#
# COMPACT_ATOMS: atom_id res chain seq x y z
N MET A 1 -1.85 31.30 5.54
CA MET A 1 -2.27 30.68 4.26
C MET A 1 -1.37 29.54 3.77
N SER A 2 -0.03 29.64 3.79
CA SER A 2 0.84 28.53 3.29
C SER A 2 0.85 27.26 4.17
N GLN A 3 0.62 27.39 5.48
CA GLN A 3 0.80 26.29 6.44
C GLN A 3 -0.43 25.38 6.53
N GLU A 4 -1.64 25.94 6.56
CA GLU A 4 -2.90 25.18 6.57
C GLU A 4 -3.07 24.31 5.31
N VAL A 5 -2.59 24.79 4.15
CA VAL A 5 -2.61 24.03 2.89
C VAL A 5 -1.63 22.85 2.95
N ALA A 6 -0.46 23.04 3.57
CA ALA A 6 0.53 21.99 3.75
C ALA A 6 0.03 20.91 4.74
N GLU A 7 -0.56 21.33 5.87
CA GLU A 7 -1.17 20.41 6.84
C GLU A 7 -2.31 19.60 6.23
N ARG A 8 -3.19 20.23 5.44
CA ARG A 8 -4.28 19.53 4.76
C ARG A 8 -3.76 18.51 3.75
N ARG A 9 -2.69 18.84 3.00
CA ARG A 9 -2.04 17.90 2.08
C ARG A 9 -1.38 16.73 2.83
N LEU A 10 -0.76 17.01 3.97
CA LEU A 10 -0.14 15.97 4.79
C LEU A 10 -1.18 14.99 5.32
N ARG A 11 -2.28 15.48 5.90
CA ARG A 11 -3.38 14.62 6.35
C ARG A 11 -3.93 13.75 5.22
N GLN A 12 -4.22 14.35 4.06
CA GLN A 12 -4.68 13.60 2.89
C GLN A 12 -3.67 12.56 2.39
N LEU A 13 -2.36 12.78 2.56
CA LEU A 13 -1.34 11.80 2.20
C LEU A 13 -1.32 10.66 3.22
N VAL A 14 -1.38 10.97 4.51
CA VAL A 14 -1.44 9.97 5.60
C VAL A 14 -2.70 9.10 5.49
N ASP A 15 -3.88 9.71 5.32
CA ASP A 15 -5.14 8.98 5.18
C ASP A 15 -5.12 8.01 3.98
N ARG A 16 -4.53 8.43 2.86
CA ARG A 16 -4.35 7.58 1.68
C ARG A 16 -3.37 6.45 1.92
N MET A 17 -2.25 6.72 2.59
CA MET A 17 -1.28 5.69 2.96
C MET A 17 -1.89 4.65 3.89
N GLU A 18 -2.65 5.08 4.91
CA GLU A 18 -3.33 4.18 5.85
C GLU A 18 -4.34 3.27 5.14
N SER A 19 -5.21 3.83 4.30
CA SER A 19 -6.19 3.06 3.52
C SER A 19 -5.54 2.01 2.61
N ARG A 20 -4.43 2.39 1.96
CA ARG A 20 -3.71 1.49 1.04
C ARG A 20 -2.90 0.43 1.78
N LEU A 21 -2.31 0.76 2.93
CA LEU A 21 -1.67 -0.22 3.80
C LEU A 21 -2.66 -1.27 4.29
N ASN A 22 -3.87 -0.86 4.68
CA ASN A 22 -4.93 -1.78 5.06
C ASN A 22 -5.31 -2.71 3.90
N THR A 23 -5.44 -2.16 2.69
CA THR A 23 -5.71 -2.94 1.47
C THR A 23 -4.61 -3.96 1.17
N VAL A 24 -3.34 -3.54 1.27
CA VAL A 24 -2.17 -4.43 1.11
C VAL A 24 -2.19 -5.55 2.14
N HIS A 25 -2.57 -5.26 3.39
CA HIS A 25 -2.66 -6.25 4.45
C HIS A 25 -3.68 -7.34 4.12
N VAL A 26 -4.90 -6.93 3.74
CA VAL A 26 -5.97 -7.86 3.35
C VAL A 26 -5.56 -8.72 2.15
N ILE A 27 -4.94 -8.13 1.13
CA ILE A 27 -4.46 -8.87 -0.04
C ILE A 27 -3.36 -9.86 0.36
N ALA A 28 -2.42 -9.46 1.22
CA ALA A 28 -1.37 -10.34 1.72
C ALA A 28 -1.92 -11.53 2.53
N GLU A 29 -2.98 -11.32 3.32
CA GLU A 29 -3.68 -12.39 4.03
C GLU A 29 -4.34 -13.36 3.06
N ILE A 30 -5.03 -12.86 2.02
CA ILE A 30 -5.62 -13.71 0.98
C ILE A 30 -4.55 -14.53 0.26
N ILE A 31 -3.42 -13.93 -0.12
CA ILE A 31 -2.31 -14.68 -0.76
C ILE A 31 -1.77 -15.73 0.19
N ARG A 32 -1.56 -15.39 1.47
CA ARG A 32 -1.03 -16.33 2.47
C ARG A 32 -1.97 -17.51 2.70
N ASP A 33 -3.27 -17.27 2.75
CA ASP A 33 -4.29 -18.30 2.92
C ASP A 33 -4.35 -19.25 1.70
N ASN A 34 -4.15 -18.74 0.48
CA ASN A 34 -4.07 -19.58 -0.72
C ASN A 34 -2.73 -20.33 -0.81
N ALA A 35 -1.59 -19.68 -0.54
CA ALA A 35 -0.27 -20.29 -0.59
C ALA A 35 -0.03 -21.36 0.50
N GLY A 36 -0.83 -21.35 1.58
CA GLY A 36 -0.83 -22.39 2.61
C GLY A 36 -1.38 -23.74 2.13
N LEU A 37 -1.94 -23.80 0.92
CA LEU A 37 -2.50 -25.01 0.34
C LEU A 37 -1.45 -25.75 -0.50
N ARG A 38 -1.59 -27.07 -0.60
CA ARG A 38 -0.67 -27.90 -1.40
C ARG A 38 -0.73 -27.49 -2.86
N GLU A 39 0.42 -27.52 -3.54
CA GLU A 39 0.52 -27.36 -5.00
C GLU A 39 -0.55 -28.20 -5.72
N GLY A 40 -1.30 -27.55 -6.61
CA GLY A 40 -2.39 -28.15 -7.40
C GLY A 40 -3.75 -28.19 -6.70
N ILE A 41 -3.89 -27.67 -5.46
CA ILE A 41 -5.19 -27.45 -4.82
C ILE A 41 -5.53 -25.96 -4.93
N PRO A 42 -6.47 -25.57 -5.82
CA PRO A 42 -6.93 -24.19 -5.88
C PRO A 42 -7.51 -23.79 -4.53
N GLY A 43 -7.14 -22.61 -4.05
CA GLY A 43 -7.56 -22.16 -2.74
C GLY A 43 -8.98 -21.64 -2.68
N PRO A 44 -9.50 -21.43 -1.46
CA PRO A 44 -10.89 -21.04 -1.25
C PRO A 44 -11.24 -19.69 -1.87
N TYR A 45 -10.22 -18.89 -2.21
CA TYR A 45 -10.40 -17.54 -2.74
C TYR A 45 -9.81 -17.34 -4.13
N LEU A 46 -8.86 -18.18 -4.58
CA LEU A 46 -8.17 -18.00 -5.87
C LEU A 46 -7.90 -19.34 -6.58
N ASP A 47 -8.10 -19.35 -7.91
CA ASP A 47 -7.53 -20.35 -8.82
C ASP A 47 -6.15 -19.90 -9.31
N GLU A 48 -5.46 -20.73 -10.10
CA GLU A 48 -4.10 -20.44 -10.60
C GLU A 48 -4.01 -19.11 -11.40
N VAL A 49 -5.09 -18.70 -12.06
CA VAL A 49 -5.16 -17.44 -12.83
C VAL A 49 -5.33 -16.25 -11.88
N GLY A 50 -6.11 -16.43 -10.81
CA GLY A 50 -6.32 -15.44 -9.75
C GLY A 50 -5.06 -15.14 -8.93
N GLU A 51 -4.22 -16.14 -8.65
CA GLU A 51 -2.97 -15.95 -7.88
C GLU A 51 -1.98 -15.03 -8.59
N GLY A 52 -1.78 -15.21 -9.90
CA GLY A 52 -0.89 -14.35 -10.69
C GLY A 52 -1.34 -12.89 -10.70
N ALA A 53 -2.62 -12.65 -10.97
CA ALA A 53 -3.19 -11.30 -10.97
C ALA A 53 -3.12 -10.63 -9.58
N LEU A 54 -3.26 -11.40 -8.49
CA LEU A 54 -3.15 -10.87 -7.14
C LEU A 54 -1.70 -10.51 -6.77
N MET A 55 -0.73 -11.33 -7.20
CA MET A 55 0.69 -11.03 -7.03
C MET A 55 1.07 -9.74 -7.77
N ASP A 56 0.59 -9.55 -9.00
CA ASP A 56 0.80 -8.31 -9.76
C ASP A 56 0.18 -7.09 -9.06
N ALA A 57 -1.07 -7.21 -8.58
CA ALA A 57 -1.72 -6.17 -7.80
C ALA A 57 -0.94 -5.83 -6.52
N MET A 58 -0.38 -6.84 -5.84
CA MET A 58 0.45 -6.66 -4.65
C MET A 58 1.75 -5.91 -4.95
N VAL A 59 2.40 -6.21 -6.08
CA VAL A 59 3.60 -5.49 -6.55
C VAL A 59 3.27 -4.03 -6.83
N ASP A 60 2.18 -3.75 -7.53
CA ASP A 60 1.77 -2.38 -7.86
C ASP A 60 1.40 -1.58 -6.60
N LEU A 61 0.71 -2.21 -5.65
CA LEU A 61 0.41 -1.57 -4.36
C LEU A 61 1.67 -1.29 -3.56
N CYS A 62 2.63 -2.22 -3.50
CA CYS A 62 3.92 -2.01 -2.84
C CYS A 62 4.69 -0.83 -3.44
N ARG A 63 4.81 -0.78 -4.78
CA ARG A 63 5.48 0.33 -5.49
C ARG A 63 4.84 1.67 -5.18
N SER A 64 3.51 1.71 -5.27
CA SER A 64 2.79 2.96 -5.06
C SER A 64 2.80 3.37 -3.57
N ASN A 65 2.89 2.43 -2.61
CA ASN A 65 3.09 2.76 -1.18
C ASN A 65 4.50 3.34 -0.94
N GLN A 66 5.52 2.75 -1.57
CA GLN A 66 6.89 3.27 -1.52
C GLN A 66 6.97 4.71 -2.05
N GLN A 67 6.27 5.01 -3.15
CA GLN A 67 6.23 6.35 -3.72
C GLN A 67 5.59 7.38 -2.78
N GLU A 68 4.47 7.05 -2.13
CA GLU A 68 3.82 7.93 -1.15
C GLU A 68 4.69 8.13 0.10
N PHE A 69 5.35 7.09 0.59
CA PHE A 69 6.32 7.20 1.68
C PHE A 69 7.46 8.18 1.33
N TRP A 70 8.01 8.11 0.12
CA TRP A 70 9.00 9.08 -0.34
C TRP A 70 8.45 10.51 -0.45
N GLN A 71 7.18 10.69 -0.82
CA GLN A 71 6.54 12.00 -0.80
C GLN A 71 6.39 12.54 0.62
N LEU A 72 6.03 11.68 1.58
CA LEU A 72 5.93 12.01 2.99
C LEU A 72 7.29 12.49 3.52
N MET A 73 8.36 11.70 3.28
CA MET A 73 9.73 12.05 3.70
C MET A 73 10.21 13.37 3.10
N LYS A 74 9.86 13.67 1.85
CA LYS A 74 10.19 14.97 1.23
C LYS A 74 9.46 16.13 1.90
N LEU A 75 8.18 15.96 2.26
CA LEU A 75 7.39 16.97 2.96
C LEU A 75 7.93 17.20 4.38
N GLU A 76 8.33 16.15 5.08
CA GLU A 76 8.93 16.23 6.41
C GLU A 76 10.31 16.92 6.37
N GLN A 77 11.18 16.58 5.42
CA GLN A 77 12.46 17.28 5.22
C GLN A 77 12.25 18.76 4.93
N LEU A 78 11.26 19.11 4.11
CA LEU A 78 10.88 20.50 3.84
C LEU A 78 10.34 21.23 5.08
N ALA A 79 9.71 20.52 6.02
CA ALA A 79 9.23 21.09 7.27
C ALA A 79 10.37 21.28 8.28
N LEU A 80 11.30 20.32 8.38
CA LEU A 80 12.47 20.37 9.26
C LEU A 80 13.49 21.43 8.84
N TRP A 81 13.64 21.72 7.54
CA TRP A 81 14.54 22.77 7.03
C TRP A 81 13.95 24.19 7.09
N LYS A 82 12.69 24.34 7.49
CA LYS A 82 12.03 25.65 7.67
C LYS A 82 11.98 26.11 9.14
N SER A 83 12.53 25.33 10.07
CA SER A 83 12.74 25.71 11.46
C SER A 83 14.14 26.28 11.68
#